data_AF-A0A8S9I8F7-F1
#
_entry.id   AF-A0A8S9I8F7-F1
#
_cell.length_a   1.000
_cell.length_b   1.000
_cell.length_c   1.000
_cell.angle_alpha   90.00
_cell.angle_beta   90.00
_cell.angle_gamma   90.00
#
_symmetry.space_group_name_H-M   'P 1'
#
loop_
_entity.id
_entity.type
_entity.pdbx_description
1 polymer ?
#
loop_
_entity_poly.entity_id
_entity_poly.type
_entity_poly.pdbx_seq_one_letter_code
_entity_poly.pdbx_strand_id
1 'polypeptide(L)'
;MILNESLRLYPPIVATIRRAKSDVELGGYKIPCGTELLIPIIAVHHDQAIWGNDVNEFNPDRFANGVPRAAKHPVGFIPFGLGARTCIGQNLAILQAKLTLAIMIQRFTFHLAPTYQHAPTVLMLLYPQHGAPITFRKLNSCEDR
;
A
#
# COMPACT_ATOMS: atom_id res chain seq x y z
N MET A 1 8.07 -7.28 4.28
CA MET A 1 8.39 -7.07 2.85
C MET A 1 7.13 -7.18 2.01
N ILE A 2 6.54 -8.37 1.87
CA ILE A 2 5.29 -8.60 1.09
C ILE A 2 4.19 -7.58 1.40
N LEU A 3 3.81 -7.42 2.68
CA LEU A 3 2.76 -6.46 3.05
C LEU A 3 3.08 -5.01 2.69
N ASN A 4 4.34 -4.60 2.75
CA ASN A 4 4.72 -3.23 2.40
C ASN A 4 4.58 -3.01 0.90
N GLU A 5 4.99 -3.98 0.09
CA GLU A 5 4.84 -3.91 -1.36
C GLU A 5 3.36 -3.96 -1.78
N SER A 6 2.54 -4.77 -1.11
CA SER A 6 1.09 -4.76 -1.30
C SER A 6 0.49 -3.38 -0.98
N LEU A 7 0.89 -2.76 0.13
CA LEU A 7 0.43 -1.43 0.52
C LEU A 7 0.94 -0.31 -0.40
N ARG A 8 2.09 -0.50 -1.06
CA ARG A 8 2.63 0.43 -2.06
C ARG A 8 1.78 0.41 -3.33
N LEU A 9 1.58 -0.78 -3.90
CA LEU A 9 0.81 -0.92 -5.14
C LEU A 9 -0.69 -0.69 -4.93
N TYR A 10 -1.22 -1.08 -3.77
CA TYR A 10 -2.66 -1.00 -3.49
C TYR A 10 -2.92 -0.41 -2.09
N PRO A 11 -2.63 0.88 -1.86
CA PRO A 11 -2.94 1.52 -0.59
C PRO A 11 -4.47 1.62 -0.40
N PRO A 12 -5.02 1.29 0.79
CA PRO A 12 -6.46 1.42 1.03
C PRO A 12 -6.98 2.84 0.81
N ILE A 13 -6.18 3.86 1.15
CA ILE A 13 -6.47 5.27 0.90
C ILE A 13 -5.56 5.77 -0.22
N VAL A 14 -6.15 6.12 -1.36
CA VAL A 14 -5.40 6.52 -2.57
C VAL A 14 -4.94 7.97 -2.56
N ALA A 15 -5.58 8.83 -1.76
CA ALA A 15 -5.22 10.23 -1.60
C ALA A 15 -5.70 10.76 -0.24
N THR A 16 -5.04 11.82 0.25
CA THR A 16 -5.47 12.53 1.46
C THR A 16 -5.44 14.04 1.23
N ILE A 17 -6.30 14.79 1.92
CA ILE A 17 -6.39 16.24 1.79
C ILE A 17 -5.78 16.91 3.03
N ARG A 18 -5.09 18.04 2.83
CA ARG A 18 -4.64 18.94 3.90
C ARG A 18 -5.12 20.35 3.59
N ARG A 19 -5.56 21.09 4.60
CA ARG A 19 -5.89 22.51 4.47
C ARG A 19 -4.75 23.37 5.03
N ALA A 20 -4.30 24.35 4.24
CA ALA A 20 -3.35 25.36 4.70
C ALA A 20 -3.98 26.18 5.84
N LYS A 21 -3.32 26.21 7.00
CA LYS A 21 -3.80 26.95 8.19
C LYS A 21 -3.38 28.41 8.23
N SER A 22 -2.42 28.76 7.38
CA SER A 22 -1.88 30.09 7.15
C SER A 22 -1.37 30.13 5.72
N ASP A 23 -1.05 31.32 5.24
CA ASP A 23 -0.27 31.45 4.01
C ASP A 23 1.05 30.69 4.17
N VAL A 24 1.42 29.89 3.16
CA VAL A 24 2.62 29.05 3.19
C VAL A 24 3.28 29.02 1.82
N GLU A 25 4.61 28.96 1.79
CA GLU A 25 5.35 28.72 0.56
C GLU A 25 5.70 27.23 0.43
N LEU A 26 5.35 26.62 -0.70
CA LEU A 26 5.62 25.20 -0.97
C LEU A 26 6.07 25.03 -2.42
N GLY A 27 7.28 24.48 -2.61
CA GLY A 27 7.82 24.25 -3.95
C GLY A 27 7.97 25.53 -4.79
N GLY A 28 8.19 26.68 -4.15
CA GLY A 28 8.25 28.01 -4.80
C GLY A 28 6.89 28.65 -5.07
N TYR A 29 5.78 28.01 -4.68
CA TYR A 29 4.43 28.55 -4.83
C TYR A 29 3.91 29.12 -3.50
N LYS A 30 3.29 30.30 -3.55
CA LYS A 30 2.52 30.85 -2.44
C LYS A 30 1.14 30.22 -2.39
N ILE A 31 0.83 29.53 -1.29
CA ILE A 31 -0.43 28.85 -1.03
C ILE A 31 -1.17 29.66 0.03
N PRO A 32 -2.31 30.29 -0.30
CA PRO A 32 -3.11 31.05 0.67
C PRO A 32 -3.71 30.16 1.76
N CYS A 33 -3.94 30.75 2.93
CA CYS A 33 -4.73 30.16 4.01
C CYS A 33 -6.09 29.65 3.50
N GLY A 34 -6.52 28.49 3.99
CA GLY A 34 -7.78 27.86 3.60
C GLY A 34 -7.71 26.96 2.37
N THR A 35 -6.63 27.05 1.58
CA THR A 35 -6.43 26.21 0.38
C THR A 35 -6.34 24.73 0.76
N GLU A 36 -7.08 23.88 0.04
CA GLU A 36 -7.00 22.43 0.18
C GLU A 36 -5.98 21.85 -0.81
N LEU A 37 -5.07 21.03 -0.28
CA LEU A 37 -4.01 20.35 -1.01
C LEU A 37 -4.28 18.86 -0.99
N LEU A 38 -4.47 18.29 -2.18
CA LEU A 38 -4.57 16.86 -2.37
C LEU A 38 -3.17 16.25 -2.44
N ILE A 39 -2.91 15.26 -1.60
CA ILE A 39 -1.69 14.45 -1.62
C ILE A 39 -2.07 13.11 -2.28
N PRO A 40 -1.68 12.87 -3.56
CA PRO A 40 -2.05 11.67 -4.29
C PRO A 40 -1.13 10.49 -3.93
N ILE A 41 -1.46 9.80 -2.83
CA ILE A 41 -0.66 8.68 -2.28
C ILE A 41 -0.38 7.62 -3.35
N ILE A 42 -1.40 7.19 -4.10
CA ILE A 42 -1.24 6.15 -5.12
C ILE A 42 -0.30 6.58 -6.25
N ALA A 43 -0.35 7.86 -6.66
CA ALA A 43 0.52 8.38 -7.70
C ALA A 43 1.97 8.44 -7.22
N VAL A 44 2.20 8.91 -5.99
CA VAL A 44 3.54 8.89 -5.36
C VAL A 44 4.09 7.46 -5.25
N HIS A 45 3.24 6.47 -4.97
CA HIS A 45 3.64 5.06 -4.87
C HIS A 45 3.91 4.40 -6.23
N HIS A 46 3.42 5.00 -7.32
CA HIS A 46 3.64 4.56 -8.72
C HIS A 46 4.57 5.49 -9.51
N ASP A 47 5.21 6.45 -8.86
CA ASP A 47 6.15 7.36 -9.51
C ASP A 47 7.48 6.66 -9.79
N GLN A 48 7.79 6.46 -11.07
CA GLN A 48 9.04 5.84 -11.54
C GLN A 48 10.29 6.61 -11.09
N ALA A 49 10.21 7.94 -10.93
CA ALA A 49 11.32 8.74 -10.43
C ALA A 49 11.62 8.44 -8.95
N ILE A 50 10.62 8.00 -8.18
CA ILE A 50 10.76 7.64 -6.76
C ILE A 50 11.12 6.16 -6.59
N TRP A 51 10.47 5.28 -7.37
CA TRP A 51 10.50 3.83 -7.14
C TRP A 51 11.32 3.02 -8.14
N GLY A 52 11.76 3.64 -9.25
CA GLY A 52 12.53 2.95 -10.30
C GLY A 52 11.66 2.35 -11.40
N ASN A 53 12.30 1.70 -12.37
CA ASN A 53 11.63 1.21 -13.58
C ASN A 53 10.70 0.02 -13.31
N ASP A 54 10.95 -0.74 -12.24
CA ASP A 54 10.13 -1.87 -11.78
C ASP A 54 8.94 -1.41 -10.91
N VAL A 55 8.57 -0.12 -10.95
CA VAL A 55 7.55 0.46 -10.07
C VAL A 55 6.19 -0.22 -10.15
N ASN A 56 5.83 -0.79 -11.30
CA ASN A 56 4.55 -1.49 -11.48
C ASN A 56 4.66 -2.99 -11.16
N GLU A 57 5.86 -3.49 -10.87
CA GLU A 57 6.09 -4.88 -10.51
C GLU A 57 5.88 -5.10 -9.02
N PHE A 58 5.36 -6.28 -8.66
CA PHE A 58 5.29 -6.72 -7.27
C PHE A 58 6.65 -7.28 -6.85
N ASN A 59 7.50 -6.42 -6.25
CA ASN A 59 8.84 -6.78 -5.80
C ASN A 59 9.02 -6.51 -4.29
N PRO A 60 8.73 -7.49 -3.40
CA PRO A 60 8.89 -7.35 -1.97
C PRO A 60 10.32 -7.03 -1.51
N ASP A 61 11.32 -7.48 -2.26
CA ASP A 61 12.74 -7.38 -1.87
C ASP A 61 13.25 -5.94 -1.85
N ARG A 62 12.53 -5.00 -2.48
CA ARG A 62 12.85 -3.56 -2.34
C ARG A 62 12.85 -3.10 -0.88
N PHE A 63 12.11 -3.78 -0.01
CA PHE A 63 12.04 -3.47 1.43
C PHE A 63 13.05 -4.24 2.28
N ALA A 64 13.96 -5.03 1.70
CA ALA A 64 14.94 -5.85 2.44
C ALA A 64 15.84 -5.01 3.35
N ASN A 65 16.22 -3.81 2.91
CA ASN A 65 17.07 -2.88 3.66
C ASN A 65 16.26 -1.88 4.53
N GLY A 66 14.98 -2.16 4.74
CA GLY A 66 14.04 -1.33 5.49
C GLY A 66 13.33 -0.27 4.64
N VAL A 67 12.20 0.24 5.16
CA VAL A 67 11.36 1.26 4.49
C VAL A 67 12.14 2.51 4.06
N PRO A 68 13.04 3.10 4.87
CA PRO A 68 13.76 4.32 4.47
C PRO A 68 14.66 4.15 3.24
N ARG A 69 15.03 2.91 2.89
CA ARG A 69 15.90 2.57 1.75
C ARG A 69 15.15 1.93 0.58
N ALA A 70 13.82 1.82 0.66
CA ALA A 70 13.02 1.14 -0.35
C ALA A 70 12.73 1.98 -1.60
N ALA A 71 12.91 3.30 -1.50
CA ALA A 71 12.69 4.27 -2.56
C ALA A 71 13.83 5.30 -2.59
N LYS A 72 13.98 6.00 -3.72
CA LYS A 72 14.98 7.08 -3.85
C LYS A 72 14.66 8.29 -2.96
N HIS A 73 13.39 8.48 -2.62
CA HIS A 73 12.94 9.55 -1.73
C HIS A 73 12.53 8.99 -0.36
N PRO A 74 13.03 9.54 0.76
CA PRO A 74 12.82 8.97 2.10
C PRO A 74 11.36 8.97 2.57
N VAL A 75 10.51 9.81 1.97
CA VAL A 75 9.05 9.85 2.22
C VAL A 75 8.22 9.39 1.01
N GLY A 76 8.80 8.55 0.15
CA GLY A 76 8.07 7.94 -0.98
C GLY A 76 7.03 6.90 -0.56
N PHE A 77 7.17 6.32 0.64
CA PHE A 77 6.27 5.30 1.18
C PHE A 77 5.43 5.83 2.33
N ILE A 78 4.17 6.16 2.06
CA ILE A 78 3.22 6.79 3.00
C ILE A 78 1.83 6.12 3.05
N PRO A 79 1.72 4.77 3.11
CA PRO A 79 0.42 4.08 3.05
C PRO A 79 -0.48 4.35 4.26
N PHE A 80 0.09 4.83 5.37
CA PHE A 80 -0.63 5.20 6.60
C PHE A 80 -0.65 6.71 6.83
N GLY A 81 -0.27 7.50 5.83
CA GLY A 81 -0.02 8.93 5.96
C GLY A 81 1.33 9.24 6.61
N LEU A 82 1.50 10.51 6.99
CA LEU A 82 2.73 11.04 7.58
C LEU A 82 2.40 12.16 8.59
N GLY A 83 3.25 12.32 9.61
CA GLY A 83 3.16 13.38 10.62
C GLY A 83 2.18 13.09 11.75
N ALA A 84 1.69 14.14 12.42
CA ALA A 84 0.85 14.06 13.62
C ALA A 84 -0.54 13.40 13.39
N ARG A 85 -0.96 13.24 12.13
CA ARG A 85 -2.21 12.59 11.73
C ARG A 85 -1.97 11.27 10.97
N THR A 86 -0.80 10.64 11.18
CA THR A 86 -0.55 9.27 10.73
C THR A 86 -1.60 8.33 11.34
N CYS A 87 -1.96 7.26 10.63
CA CYS A 87 -2.94 6.29 11.10
C CYS A 87 -2.54 5.71 12.46
N ILE A 88 -3.34 6.00 13.49
CA ILE A 88 -3.14 5.45 14.85
C ILE A 88 -3.23 3.91 14.88
N GLY A 89 -3.95 3.33 13.92
CA GLY A 89 -4.13 1.89 13.77
C GLY A 89 -3.00 1.17 13.02
N GLN A 90 -1.95 1.86 12.56
CA GLN A 90 -0.89 1.27 11.72
C GLN A 90 -0.27 0.00 12.33
N ASN A 91 0.13 0.06 13.61
CA ASN A 91 0.78 -1.07 14.27
C ASN A 91 -0.17 -2.27 14.41
N LEU A 92 -1.43 -2.02 14.75
CA LEU A 92 -2.46 -3.05 14.85
C LEU A 92 -2.74 -3.69 13.48
N ALA A 93 -2.91 -2.87 12.44
CA ALA A 93 -3.19 -3.35 11.09
C ALA A 93 -2.05 -4.23 10.55
N ILE A 94 -0.79 -3.82 10.74
CA ILE A 94 0.37 -4.61 10.32
C ILE A 94 0.46 -5.92 11.12
N LEU A 95 0.21 -5.89 12.43
CA LEU A 95 0.20 -7.10 13.25
C LEU A 95 -0.88 -8.09 12.79
N GLN A 96 -2.12 -7.62 12.63
CA GLN A 96 -3.24 -8.44 12.19
C GLN A 96 -2.99 -9.03 10.80
N ALA A 97 -2.56 -8.21 9.83
CA ALA A 97 -2.27 -8.68 8.47
C ALA A 97 -1.16 -9.75 8.46
N LYS A 98 -0.09 -9.57 9.25
CA LYS A 98 0.98 -10.56 9.37
C LYS A 98 0.46 -11.88 9.94
N LEU A 99 -0.31 -11.84 11.03
CA LEU A 99 -0.85 -13.04 11.67
C LEU A 99 -1.83 -13.76 10.75
N THR A 100 -2.77 -13.04 10.14
CA THR A 100 -3.73 -13.60 9.19
C THR A 100 -3.01 -14.28 8.03
N LEU A 101 -2.04 -13.60 7.40
CA LEU A 101 -1.29 -14.17 6.28
C LEU A 101 -0.49 -15.40 6.71
N ALA A 102 0.20 -15.35 7.86
CA ALA A 102 0.97 -16.48 8.38
C ALA A 102 0.10 -17.72 8.63
N ILE A 103 -1.09 -17.56 9.23
CA ILE A 103 -2.04 -18.65 9.47
C ILE A 103 -2.56 -19.20 8.14
N MET A 104 -2.87 -18.31 7.19
CA MET A 104 -3.39 -18.65 5.87
C MET A 104 -2.40 -19.50 5.06
N ILE A 105 -1.15 -19.04 4.93
CA ILE A 105 -0.12 -19.75 4.12
C ILE A 105 0.36 -21.07 4.74
N GLN A 106 0.21 -21.24 6.06
CA GLN A 106 0.54 -22.52 6.71
C GLN A 106 -0.52 -23.60 6.49
N ARG A 107 -1.75 -23.20 6.15
CA ARG A 107 -2.90 -24.11 6.11
C ARG A 107 -3.45 -24.33 4.70
N PHE A 108 -3.18 -23.42 3.77
CA PHE A 108 -3.77 -23.44 2.45
C PHE A 108 -2.74 -23.11 1.37
N THR A 109 -2.95 -23.66 0.18
CA THR A 109 -2.42 -23.11 -1.07
C THR A 109 -3.50 -22.29 -1.76
N PHE A 110 -3.07 -21.26 -2.49
CA PHE A 110 -3.94 -20.26 -3.10
C PHE A 110 -3.75 -20.31 -4.62
N HIS A 111 -4.86 -20.36 -5.36
CA HIS A 111 -4.85 -20.21 -6.81
C HIS A 111 -5.89 -19.16 -7.20
N LEU A 112 -5.53 -18.26 -8.12
CA LEU A 112 -6.49 -17.33 -8.71
C LEU A 112 -7.57 -18.14 -9.44
N ALA A 113 -8.84 -17.80 -9.23
CA ALA A 113 -9.90 -18.39 -10.02
C ALA A 113 -9.75 -17.97 -11.50
N PRO A 114 -10.16 -18.80 -12.47
CA PRO A 114 -10.16 -18.41 -13.89
C PRO A 114 -10.99 -17.15 -14.19
N THR A 115 -11.94 -16.83 -13.31
CA THR A 115 -12.81 -15.64 -13.38
C THR A 115 -12.18 -14.38 -12.77
N TYR A 116 -10.98 -14.48 -12.20
CA TYR A 116 -10.30 -13.32 -11.61
C TYR A 116 -10.01 -12.26 -12.68
N GLN A 117 -10.41 -11.02 -12.38
CA GLN A 117 -10.11 -9.85 -13.20
C GLN A 117 -9.42 -8.80 -12.34
N HIS A 118 -8.20 -8.41 -12.72
CA HIS A 118 -7.46 -7.40 -12.01
C HIS A 118 -7.96 -5.99 -12.37
N ALA A 119 -8.98 -5.53 -11.66
CA ALA A 119 -9.58 -4.21 -11.84
C ALA A 119 -9.72 -3.49 -10.48
N PRO A 120 -8.66 -2.85 -9.97
CA PRO A 120 -8.76 -2.00 -8.78
C PRO A 120 -9.64 -0.78 -9.06
N THR A 121 -10.55 -0.45 -8.15
CA THR A 121 -11.39 0.75 -8.22
C THR A 121 -11.52 1.41 -6.84
N VAL A 122 -11.97 2.65 -6.81
CA VAL A 122 -12.05 3.47 -5.60
C VAL A 122 -13.49 3.93 -5.40
N LEU A 123 -14.02 3.67 -4.20
CA LEU A 123 -15.23 4.30 -3.70
C LEU A 123 -14.89 5.17 -2.48
N MET A 124 -14.61 4.51 -1.36
CA MET A 124 -14.04 5.11 -0.15
C MET A 124 -12.64 4.58 0.11
N LEU A 125 -12.46 3.27 -0.05
CA LEU A 125 -11.18 2.60 -0.08
C LEU A 125 -10.91 2.08 -1.49
N LEU A 126 -9.64 1.77 -1.78
CA LEU A 126 -9.26 0.97 -2.93
C LEU A 126 -9.67 -0.48 -2.72
N TYR A 127 -10.41 -1.05 -3.67
CA TYR A 127 -10.87 -2.44 -3.61
C TYR A 127 -10.96 -3.05 -5.02
N PRO A 128 -11.00 -4.39 -5.16
CA PRO A 128 -11.17 -5.03 -6.46
C PRO A 128 -12.63 -4.90 -6.93
N GLN A 129 -12.86 -4.23 -8.06
CA GLN A 129 -14.18 -3.93 -8.61
C GLN A 129 -15.07 -5.18 -8.76
N HIS A 130 -14.47 -6.29 -9.20
CA HIS A 130 -15.14 -7.56 -9.45
C HIS A 130 -14.90 -8.59 -8.33
N GLY A 131 -14.45 -8.14 -7.16
CA GLY A 131 -13.95 -9.01 -6.10
C GLY A 131 -12.59 -9.65 -6.44
N ALA A 132 -12.07 -10.45 -5.52
CA ALA A 132 -10.85 -11.23 -5.72
C ALA A 132 -11.16 -12.72 -5.52
N PRO A 133 -11.80 -13.39 -6.50
CA PRO A 133 -12.11 -14.80 -6.39
C PRO A 133 -10.80 -15.61 -6.35
N ILE A 134 -10.53 -16.20 -5.19
CA ILE A 134 -9.38 -17.05 -4.92
C ILE A 134 -9.90 -18.42 -4.53
N THR A 135 -9.29 -19.46 -5.07
CA THR A 135 -9.54 -20.85 -4.68
C THR A 135 -8.49 -21.28 -3.67
N PHE A 136 -8.94 -21.90 -2.58
CA PHE A 136 -8.09 -22.35 -1.48
C PHE A 136 -8.11 -23.86 -1.47
N ARG A 137 -6.94 -24.50 -1.42
CA ARG A 137 -6.81 -25.93 -1.16
C ARG A 137 -6.12 -26.11 0.18
N LYS A 138 -6.72 -26.89 1.08
CA LYS A 138 -6.10 -27.22 2.37
C LYS A 138 -4.80 -27.97 2.11
N LEU A 139 -3.73 -27.57 2.79
CA LEU A 139 -2.49 -28.33 2.84
C LEU A 139 -2.76 -29.60 3.67
N ASN A 140 -2.53 -30.76 3.08
CA ASN A 140 -2.61 -32.02 3.82
C ASN A 140 -1.51 -32.00 4.89
N SER A 141 -1.88 -32.13 6.16
CA SER A 141 -0.91 -32.25 7.24
C SER A 141 -0.33 -33.67 7.23
N CYS A 142 0.99 -33.76 7.06
CA CYS A 142 1.84 -34.97 7.11
C CYS A 142 1.70 -35.98 5.96
N GLU A 143 2.56 -35.82 4.96
CA GLU A 143 3.53 -36.81 4.45
C GLU A 143 4.62 -35.97 3.75
N ASP A 144 5.91 -36.27 3.93
CA ASP A 144 7.09 -35.57 3.38
C ASP A 144 7.59 -34.31 4.13
N ARG A 145 7.92 -34.46 5.42
CA ARG A 145 9.06 -33.75 6.03
C ARG A 145 9.94 -34.74 6.77
#